data_AF-A0A2S0N4L2-F1
#
_entry.id   AF-A0A2S0N4L2-F1
#
_cell.length_a   1.000
_cell.length_b   1.000
_cell.length_c   1.000
_cell.angle_alpha   90.00
_cell.angle_beta   90.00
_cell.angle_gamma   90.00
#
_symmetry.space_group_name_H-M   'P 1'
#
loop_
_entity.id
_entity.type
_entity.pdbx_description
1 polymer ?
#
loop_
_entity_poly.entity_id
_entity_poly.type
_entity_poly.pdbx_seq_one_letter_code
_entity_poly.pdbx_strand_id
1 'polypeptide(L)' 'MFAILGLVLIAVGAWGLLTGKVMAGSRGFKANTYTREDNPVLFYLFVAMYVLAGVFVVMSKPWSWAGS' A
#
# COMPACT_ATOMS: atom_id res chain seq x y z
N MET A 1 -4.54 17.02 0.92
CA MET A 1 -3.31 16.44 1.52
C MET A 1 -3.36 14.91 1.60
N PHE A 2 -4.39 14.30 2.23
CA PHE A 2 -4.50 12.84 2.37
C PHE A 2 -4.61 12.05 1.06
N ALA A 3 -5.29 12.59 0.04
CA ALA A 3 -5.42 11.92 -1.27
C ALA A 3 -4.07 11.62 -1.95
N ILE A 4 -3.05 12.48 -1.73
CA ILE A 4 -1.69 12.26 -2.27
C ILE A 4 -1.06 11.05 -1.58
N LEU A 5 -1.26 10.91 -0.27
CA LEU A 5 -0.76 9.77 0.50
C LEU A 5 -1.40 8.45 0.03
N GLY A 6 -2.71 8.49 -0.26
CA GLY A 6 -3.42 7.34 -0.81
C GLY A 6 -2.93 6.94 -2.21
N LEU A 7 -2.64 7.91 -3.07
CA LEU A 7 -2.02 7.66 -4.38
C LEU A 7 -0.61 7.06 -4.26
N VAL A 8 0.20 7.54 -3.31
CA VAL A 8 1.54 6.98 -3.05
C VAL A 8 1.44 5.52 -2.57
N LEU A 9 0.48 5.20 -1.69
CA LEU A 9 0.24 3.82 -1.23
C LEU A 9 -0.13 2.88 -2.39
N ILE A 10 -1.02 3.33 -3.28
CA ILE A 10 -1.39 2.56 -4.48
C ILE A 10 -0.16 2.38 -5.40
N ALA A 11 0.62 3.44 -5.61
CA ALA A 11 1.83 3.40 -6.43
C ALA A 11 2.88 2.43 -5.87
N VAL A 12 3.07 2.38 -4.55
CA VAL A 12 3.98 1.42 -3.89
C VAL A 12 3.49 -0.01 -4.07
N GLY A 13 2.19 -0.27 -3.94
CA GLY A 13 1.61 -1.60 -4.21
C GLY A 13 1.80 -2.02 -5.67
N ALA A 14 1.56 -1.11 -6.62
CA ALA A 14 1.76 -1.35 -8.05
C ALA A 14 3.24 -1.57 -8.40
N TRP A 15 4.15 -0.80 -7.80
CA TRP A 15 5.59 -0.97 -7.95
C TRP A 15 6.05 -2.33 -7.42
N GLY A 16 5.46 -2.78 -6.30
CA GLY A 16 5.71 -4.11 -5.75
C GLY A 16 5.34 -5.23 -6.72
N LEU A 17 4.21 -5.10 -7.43
CA LEU A 17 3.80 -6.02 -8.49
C LEU A 17 4.77 -6.06 -9.68
N LEU A 18 5.29 -4.90 -10.10
CA LEU A 18 6.23 -4.79 -11.21
C LEU A 18 7.61 -5.36 -10.88
N THR A 19 8.12 -5.06 -9.68
CA THR A 19 9.45 -5.49 -9.25
C THR A 19 9.47 -6.90 -8.63
N GLY A 20 8.30 -7.46 -8.31
CA GLY A 20 8.17 -8.73 -7.61
C GLY A 20 8.65 -8.69 -6.16
N LYS A 21 8.82 -7.49 -5.57
CA LYS A 21 9.32 -7.28 -4.20
C LYS A 21 8.45 -6.24 -3.50
N VAL A 22 7.96 -6.56 -2.31
CA VAL A 22 7.16 -5.62 -1.49
C VAL A 22 7.80 -5.47 -0.11
N MET A 23 8.01 -4.24 0.33
CA MET A 23 8.45 -3.97 1.70
C MET A 23 7.27 -4.16 2.64
N ALA A 24 7.43 -5.01 3.65
CA ALA A 24 6.42 -5.27 4.66
C ALA A 24 6.72 -4.58 6.00
N GLY A 25 7.59 -3.56 5.96
CA GLY A 25 8.06 -2.84 7.13
C GLY A 25 9.47 -3.25 7.54
N SER A 26 9.87 -2.88 8.76
CA SER A 26 11.16 -3.27 9.33
C SER A 26 10.96 -4.34 10.41
N ARG A 27 11.85 -5.35 10.42
CA ARG A 27 12.07 -6.20 11.60
C ARG A 27 13.37 -5.71 12.23
N GLY A 28 13.27 -4.80 13.20
CA GLY A 28 14.43 -4.14 13.80
C GLY A 28 15.14 -3.19 12.83
N PHE A 29 16.47 -3.32 12.69
CA PHE A 29 17.30 -2.49 11.78
C PHE A 29 17.31 -2.96 10.31
N LYS A 30 16.62 -4.06 9.96
CA LYS A 30 16.56 -4.57 8.59
C LYS A 30 15.15 -4.41 8.01
N ALA A 31 15.08 -3.84 6.80
CA ALA A 31 13.86 -3.81 6.01
C ALA A 31 13.47 -5.24 5.62
N ASN A 32 12.29 -5.68 6.07
CA ASN A 32 11.77 -6.99 5.74
C ASN A 32 11.06 -6.89 4.38
N THR A 33 11.65 -7.49 3.36
CA THR A 33 11.13 -7.44 1.99
C THR A 33 10.65 -8.83 1.61
N TYR A 34 9.39 -8.95 1.22
CA TYR A 34 8.87 -10.20 0.67
C TYR A 34 8.98 -10.17 -0.84
N THR A 35 9.54 -11.24 -1.40
CA THR A 35 9.56 -11.47 -2.84
C THR A 35 8.38 -12.37 -3.22
N ARG A 36 7.92 -12.24 -4.46
CA ARG A 36 6.89 -13.13 -5.02
C ARG A 36 7.35 -14.59 -5.03
N GLU A 37 8.65 -14.82 -5.16
CA GLU A 37 9.25 -16.16 -5.29
C GLU A 37 9.43 -16.88 -3.94
N ASP A 38 9.87 -16.18 -2.89
CA ASP A 38 10.05 -16.78 -1.56
C ASP A 38 8.72 -17.06 -0.85
N ASN A 39 7.76 -16.12 -0.97
CA ASN A 39 6.52 -16.21 -0.23
C ASN A 39 5.37 -15.47 -0.95
N PRO A 40 4.78 -16.09 -2.00
CA PRO A 40 3.80 -15.43 -2.85
C PRO A 40 2.55 -14.97 -2.08
N VAL A 41 2.14 -15.75 -1.08
CA VAL A 41 0.96 -15.44 -0.25
C VAL A 41 1.16 -14.14 0.51
N LEU A 42 2.27 -14.01 1.25
CA LEU A 42 2.60 -12.81 2.00
C LEU A 42 2.83 -11.62 1.06
N PHE A 43 3.52 -11.83 -0.06
CA PHE A 43 3.72 -10.80 -1.08
C PHE A 43 2.39 -10.20 -1.55
N TYR A 44 1.44 -11.02 -1.99
CA TYR A 44 0.13 -10.53 -2.45
C TYR A 44 -0.72 -9.93 -1.32
N LEU A 45 -0.62 -10.45 -0.10
CA LEU A 45 -1.28 -9.87 1.08
C LEU A 45 -0.83 -8.43 1.34
N PHE A 46 0.47 -8.18 1.36
CA PHE A 46 1.00 -6.83 1.57
C PHE A 46 0.66 -5.90 0.41
N VAL A 47 0.76 -6.36 -0.84
CA VAL A 47 0.32 -5.58 -2.01
C VAL A 47 -1.16 -5.21 -1.89
N ALA A 48 -2.02 -6.17 -1.56
CA ALA A 48 -3.45 -5.92 -1.38
C ALA A 48 -3.70 -4.91 -0.25
N MET A 49 -2.98 -5.01 0.87
CA MET A 49 -3.04 -4.02 1.95
C MET A 49 -2.67 -2.62 1.49
N TYR A 50 -1.58 -2.45 0.74
CA TYR A 50 -1.16 -1.14 0.23
C TYR A 50 -2.20 -0.53 -0.71
N VAL A 51 -2.76 -1.33 -1.62
CA VAL A 51 -3.80 -0.87 -2.55
C VAL A 51 -5.09 -0.54 -1.80
N LEU A 52 -5.56 -1.41 -0.92
CA LEU A 52 -6.79 -1.18 -0.15
C LEU A 52 -6.67 0.03 0.78
N ALA A 53 -5.56 0.18 1.48
CA ALA A 53 -5.31 1.34 2.33
C ALA A 53 -5.24 2.63 1.50
N GLY A 54 -4.54 2.60 0.36
CA GLY A 54 -4.44 3.77 -0.51
C GLY A 54 -5.79 4.17 -1.11
N VAL A 55 -6.57 3.18 -1.57
CA VAL A 55 -7.93 3.37 -2.06
C VAL A 55 -8.84 3.92 -0.96
N PHE A 56 -8.79 3.36 0.25
CA PHE A 56 -9.55 3.85 1.40
C PHE A 56 -9.22 5.31 1.70
N VAL A 57 -7.93 5.68 1.69
CA VAL A 57 -7.47 7.05 1.94
C VAL A 57 -7.88 8.03 0.83
N VAL A 58 -7.90 7.59 -0.43
CA VAL A 58 -8.40 8.40 -1.55
C VAL A 58 -9.92 8.57 -1.47
N MET A 59 -10.65 7.51 -1.11
CA MET A 59 -12.11 7.52 -0.98
C MET A 59 -12.60 8.20 0.30
N SER A 60 -11.78 8.27 1.34
CA SER A 60 -12.02 9.11 2.51
C SER A 60 -11.82 10.58 2.14
N LYS A 61 -12.69 11.10 1.26
CA LYS A 61 -12.93 12.53 1.13
C LYS A 61 -13.34 13.05 2.53
N PRO A 62 -12.91 14.25 2.93
CA PRO A 62 -13.47 14.86 4.12
C PRO A 62 -14.97 15.04 3.89
N TRP A 63 -15.76 14.40 4.75
CA TRP A 63 -17.20 14.57 4.87
C TRP A 63 -17.54 15.99 5.37
N SER A 64 -17.20 17.05 4.62
CA SER A 64 -17.45 18.42 5.09
C SER A 64 -17.84 19.46 4.05
N TRP A 65 -18.17 19.09 2.80
CA TRP A 65 -18.62 20.07 1.80
C TRP A 65 -19.83 19.61 0.96
N ALA A 66 -20.66 18.73 1.52
CA ALA A 66 -21.94 18.37 0.92
C ALA A 66 -22.99 18.17 2.01
N GLY A 67 -23.43 19.26 2.63
CA GLY A 67 -24.57 19.22 3.54
C GLY A 67 -24.57 20.30 4.61
N SER A 68 -24.91 21.53 4.21
CA SER A 68 -25.82 22.48 4.89
C SER A 68 -25.62 23.87 4.31
#